data_AF-A0A562MQH9-F1
#
_entry.id   AF-A0A562MQH9-F1
#
_cell.length_a   1.000
_cell.length_b   1.000
_cell.length_c   1.000
_cell.angle_alpha   90.00
_cell.angle_beta   90.00
_cell.angle_gamma   90.00
#
_symmetry.space_group_name_H-M   'P 1'
#
loop_
_entity.id
_entity.type
_entity.pdbx_description
1 polymer ?
#
loop_
_entity_poly.entity_id
_entity_poly.type
_entity_poly.pdbx_seq_one_letter_code
_entity_poly.pdbx_strand_id
1 'polypeptide(L)'
;MDYKQINTFEKALEFKGETLEQFNERTKGMDIDTIGYEKVKAIVFALNGGKHVKRGYYPWFYNPTGSSSSFSYDDSAYDYDFAGVGARQLLKTSELARYAGRTFPLEYSQYINNTND
;
A
#
# COMPACT_ATOMS: atom_id res chain seq x y z
N MET A 1 -4.33 -18.10 7.54
CA MET A 1 -4.74 -16.87 8.24
C MET A 1 -5.83 -16.23 7.40
N ASP A 2 -6.95 -15.86 8.01
CA ASP A 2 -7.98 -15.08 7.32
C ASP A 2 -7.42 -13.67 7.10
N TYR A 3 -7.52 -13.12 5.90
CA TYR A 3 -6.98 -11.78 5.58
C TYR A 3 -7.61 -10.70 6.47
N LYS A 4 -8.82 -10.93 6.99
CA LYS A 4 -9.50 -10.01 7.93
C LYS A 4 -8.82 -9.91 9.29
N GLN A 5 -7.94 -10.86 9.63
CA GLN A 5 -7.10 -10.81 10.84
C GLN A 5 -5.90 -9.86 10.66
N ILE A 6 -5.59 -9.46 9.43
CA ILE A 6 -4.56 -8.47 9.09
C ILE A 6 -5.26 -7.12 9.04
N ASN A 7 -5.65 -6.60 10.21
CA ASN A 7 -6.43 -5.36 10.35
C ASN A 7 -5.64 -4.17 10.94
N THR A 8 -4.37 -4.37 11.30
CA THR A 8 -3.44 -3.31 11.70
C THR A 8 -2.07 -3.57 11.05
N PHE A 9 -1.22 -2.53 11.01
CA PHE A 9 0.09 -2.64 10.41
C PHE A 9 0.97 -3.67 11.15
N GLU A 10 0.88 -3.72 12.48
CA GLU A 10 1.57 -4.70 13.31
C GLU A 10 1.15 -6.13 12.96
N LYS A 11 -0.12 -6.38 12.62
CA LYS A 11 -0.57 -7.70 12.15
C LYS A 11 0.01 -8.07 10.79
N ALA A 12 0.24 -7.09 9.91
CA ALA A 12 0.94 -7.32 8.65
C ALA A 12 2.42 -7.66 8.89
N LEU A 13 3.07 -6.99 9.85
CA LEU A 13 4.45 -7.31 10.25
C LEU A 13 4.56 -8.68 10.94
N GLU A 14 3.63 -9.02 11.83
CA GLU A 14 3.55 -10.33 12.50
C GLU A 14 3.48 -11.47 11.48
N PHE A 15 2.63 -11.33 10.45
CA PHE A 15 2.57 -12.30 9.35
C PHE A 15 3.92 -12.46 8.64
N LYS A 16 4.69 -11.37 8.52
CA LYS A 16 6.00 -11.33 7.86
C LYS A 16 7.14 -11.82 8.77
N GLY A 17 6.87 -12.04 10.05
CA GLY A 17 7.89 -12.38 11.05
C GLY A 17 8.81 -11.21 11.41
N GLU A 18 8.32 -9.97 11.32
CA GLU A 18 9.05 -8.74 11.65
C GLU A 18 8.35 -8.05 12.84
N THR A 19 9.11 -7.50 13.80
CA THR A 19 8.53 -6.68 14.89
C THR A 19 8.45 -5.21 14.48
N LEU A 20 7.63 -4.43 15.19
CA LEU A 20 7.53 -2.99 14.94
C LEU A 20 8.87 -2.27 15.19
N GLU A 21 9.64 -2.70 16.20
CA GLU A 21 10.96 -2.16 16.50
C GLU A 21 11.96 -2.44 15.36
N GLN A 22 11.96 -3.66 14.82
CA GLN A 22 12.81 -4.02 13.68
C GLN A 22 12.46 -3.19 12.45
N PHE A 23 11.16 -2.99 12.18
CA PHE A 23 10.69 -2.14 11.11
C PHE A 23 11.17 -0.69 11.31
N ASN A 24 10.93 -0.12 12.49
CA ASN A 24 11.29 1.26 12.79
C ASN A 24 12.79 1.51 12.71
N GLU A 25 13.62 0.57 13.16
CA GLU A 25 15.07 0.71 13.10
C GLU A 25 15.57 0.67 11.64
N ARG A 26 15.07 -0.25 10.80
CA ARG A 26 15.50 -0.32 9.39
C ARG A 26 15.00 0.84 8.53
N THR A 27 13.92 1.51 8.94
CA THR A 27 13.39 2.68 8.23
C THR A 27 13.80 4.01 8.86
N LYS A 28 14.69 3.97 9.85
CA LYS A 28 15.14 5.15 10.56
C LYS A 28 15.85 6.12 9.62
N GLY A 29 15.43 7.39 9.67
CA GLY A 29 16.00 8.46 8.85
C GLY A 29 15.52 8.48 7.40
N MET A 30 14.56 7.62 7.02
CA MET A 30 13.88 7.71 5.72
C MET A 30 12.78 8.77 5.76
N ASP A 31 12.44 9.30 4.58
CA ASP A 31 11.30 10.20 4.40
C ASP A 31 9.97 9.47 4.63
N ILE A 32 8.90 10.22 4.94
CA ILE A 32 7.59 9.67 5.33
C ILE A 32 6.98 8.84 4.20
N ASP A 33 7.10 9.29 2.95
CA ASP A 33 6.65 8.57 1.76
C ASP A 33 7.39 7.24 1.56
N THR A 34 8.68 7.21 1.83
CA THR A 34 9.52 6.02 1.75
C THR A 34 9.14 5.03 2.85
N ILE A 35 8.88 5.51 4.06
CA ILE A 35 8.34 4.69 5.16
C ILE A 35 6.97 4.14 4.75
N GLY A 36 6.07 4.99 4.24
CA GLY A 36 4.75 4.60 3.75
C GLY A 36 4.82 3.52 2.67
N TYR A 37 5.73 3.66 1.71
CA TYR A 37 5.97 2.66 0.66
C TYR A 37 6.36 1.29 1.26
N GLU A 38 7.25 1.29 2.25
CA GLU A 38 7.65 0.06 2.96
C GLU A 38 6.50 -0.55 3.77
N LYS A 39 5.63 0.27 4.37
CA LYS A 39 4.42 -0.20 5.04
C LYS A 39 3.45 -0.86 4.07
N VAL A 40 3.14 -0.18 2.96
CA VAL A 40 2.24 -0.69 1.90
C VAL A 40 2.76 -2.02 1.33
N LYS A 41 4.08 -2.14 1.10
CA LYS A 41 4.68 -3.41 0.66
C LYS A 41 4.43 -4.55 1.64
N ALA A 42 4.59 -4.32 2.95
CA ALA A 42 4.35 -5.34 3.96
C ALA A 42 2.87 -5.74 4.03
N ILE A 43 1.96 -4.75 3.98
CA ILE A 43 0.50 -4.98 3.95
C ILE A 43 0.11 -5.83 2.74
N VAL A 44 0.54 -5.45 1.53
CA VAL A 44 0.20 -6.18 0.32
C VAL A 44 0.78 -7.59 0.32
N PHE A 45 2.02 -7.76 0.80
CA PHE A 45 2.63 -9.08 0.95
C PHE A 45 1.79 -9.97 1.88
N ALA A 46 1.39 -9.45 3.04
CA ALA A 46 0.61 -10.18 4.03
C ALA A 46 -0.79 -10.53 3.52
N LEU A 47 -1.52 -9.56 2.94
CA LEU A 47 -2.87 -9.78 2.40
C LEU A 47 -2.90 -10.76 1.22
N ASN A 48 -1.82 -10.84 0.43
CA ASN A 48 -1.67 -11.83 -0.63
C ASN A 48 -1.19 -13.21 -0.13
N GLY A 49 -1.07 -13.41 1.19
CA GLY A 49 -0.60 -14.67 1.76
C GLY A 49 0.88 -14.93 1.51
N GLY A 50 1.70 -13.89 1.57
CA GLY A 50 3.15 -13.96 1.45
C GLY A 50 3.68 -14.01 0.02
N LYS A 51 2.94 -13.44 -0.94
CA LYS A 51 3.30 -13.49 -2.36
C LYS A 51 3.09 -12.13 -3.04
N HIS A 52 3.99 -11.80 -3.96
CA HIS A 52 3.75 -10.73 -4.93
C HIS A 52 3.05 -11.27 -6.16
N VAL A 53 2.11 -10.52 -6.70
CA VAL A 53 1.36 -10.88 -7.90
C VAL A 53 1.76 -9.97 -9.06
N LYS A 54 1.84 -10.51 -10.28
CA LYS A 54 2.20 -9.74 -11.48
C LYS A 54 1.02 -9.04 -12.13
N ARG A 55 -0.21 -9.45 -11.78
CA ARG A 55 -1.48 -8.89 -12.23
C ARG A 55 -2.45 -8.94 -11.07
N GLY A 56 -3.14 -7.85 -10.80
CA GLY A 56 -4.02 -7.72 -9.65
C GLY A 56 -4.77 -6.39 -9.67
N TYR A 57 -5.29 -6.03 -8.51
CA TYR A 57 -6.09 -4.85 -8.28
C TYR A 57 -5.32 -3.85 -7.42
N TYR A 58 -5.54 -2.56 -7.68
CA TYR A 58 -5.06 -1.49 -6.82
C TYR A 58 -6.04 -1.25 -5.68
N PRO A 59 -5.55 -0.94 -4.47
CA PRO A 59 -6.40 -0.58 -3.36
C PRO A 59 -7.23 0.66 -3.70
N TRP A 60 -8.49 0.65 -3.30
CA TRP A 60 -9.38 1.80 -3.43
C TRP A 60 -9.55 2.44 -2.05
N PHE A 61 -9.17 3.70 -1.93
CA PHE A 61 -9.29 4.50 -0.71
C PHE A 61 -9.82 5.88 -1.07
N TYR A 62 -10.48 6.51 -0.09
CA TYR A 62 -10.84 7.92 -0.16
C TYR A 62 -9.60 8.74 0.22
N ASN A 63 -9.11 9.60 -0.69
CA ASN A 63 -7.99 10.50 -0.38
C ASN A 63 -8.53 11.82 0.20
N PRO A 64 -8.37 12.09 1.51
CA PRO A 64 -8.94 13.28 2.15
C PRO A 64 -8.26 14.59 1.72
N THR A 65 -7.05 14.53 1.17
CA THR A 65 -6.31 15.72 0.70
C THR A 65 -6.80 16.24 -0.66
N GLY A 66 -7.77 15.56 -1.29
CA GLY A 66 -8.29 15.93 -2.60
C GLY A 66 -7.27 15.80 -3.74
N SER A 67 -6.04 15.34 -3.46
CA SER A 67 -5.08 15.01 -4.51
C SER A 67 -5.58 13.75 -5.21
N SER A 68 -6.21 13.93 -6.35
CA SER A 68 -6.35 12.84 -7.33
C SER A 68 -4.96 12.36 -7.78
N SER A 69 -3.94 13.21 -7.65
CA SER A 69 -2.62 13.16 -8.28
C SER A 69 -1.71 12.02 -7.86
N SER A 70 -1.98 11.32 -6.77
CA SER A 70 -1.08 10.24 -6.37
C SER A 70 -1.21 8.99 -7.26
N PHE A 71 -2.24 8.94 -8.13
CA PHE A 71 -2.28 8.14 -9.35
C PHE A 71 -3.15 8.73 -10.49
N SER A 72 -3.68 9.97 -10.41
CA SER A 72 -4.48 10.55 -11.50
C SER A 72 -3.62 11.31 -12.51
N TYR A 73 -3.69 10.86 -13.75
CA TYR A 73 -3.24 11.57 -14.93
C TYR A 73 -4.45 12.23 -15.61
N ASP A 74 -4.30 13.48 -16.07
CA ASP A 74 -5.41 14.36 -16.49
C ASP A 74 -5.54 14.52 -18.02
N ASP A 75 -4.65 13.95 -18.85
CA ASP A 75 -4.76 14.14 -20.32
C ASP A 75 -4.14 13.01 -21.18
N SER A 76 -4.96 12.10 -21.73
CA SER A 76 -4.50 11.10 -22.70
C SER A 76 -4.43 11.71 -24.12
N ALA A 77 -3.23 12.10 -24.55
CA ALA A 77 -2.92 12.21 -25.97
C ALA A 77 -2.93 10.81 -26.60
N TYR A 78 -3.28 10.75 -27.88
CA TYR A 78 -3.57 9.57 -28.72
C TYR A 78 -2.43 8.55 -28.92
N ASP A 79 -1.69 8.16 -27.87
CA ASP A 79 -0.91 6.92 -27.82
C ASP A 79 -0.50 6.62 -26.38
N TYR A 80 -1.31 5.77 -25.73
CA TYR A 80 -1.08 5.03 -24.48
C TYR A 80 0.14 5.40 -23.60
N ASP A 81 -0.11 6.01 -22.44
CA ASP A 81 0.85 6.05 -21.33
C ASP A 81 0.43 5.08 -20.20
N PHE A 82 1.34 4.17 -19.83
CA PHE A 82 1.13 3.15 -18.80
C PHE A 82 1.99 3.48 -17.57
N ALA A 83 1.41 4.14 -16.57
CA ALA A 83 2.03 4.23 -15.24
C ALA A 83 1.92 2.86 -14.53
N GLY A 84 2.96 2.04 -14.70
CA GLY A 84 3.07 0.75 -14.03
C GLY A 84 3.31 0.95 -12.54
N VAL A 85 2.26 0.91 -11.72
CA VAL A 85 2.44 0.76 -10.28
C VAL A 85 3.16 -0.57 -10.04
N GLY A 86 4.28 -0.55 -9.32
CA GLY A 86 5.11 -1.73 -9.17
C GLY A 86 4.29 -2.93 -8.66
N ALA A 87 4.45 -4.10 -9.29
CA ALA A 87 3.72 -5.34 -8.97
C ALA A 87 3.71 -5.74 -7.47
N ARG A 88 4.64 -5.18 -6.69
CA ARG A 88 4.75 -5.32 -5.24
C ARG A 88 3.55 -4.72 -4.47
N GLN A 89 2.76 -3.85 -5.10
CA GLN A 89 1.59 -3.20 -4.52
C GLN A 89 0.25 -3.77 -5.02
N LEU A 90 0.28 -4.76 -5.92
CA LEU A 90 -0.93 -5.37 -6.46
C LEU A 90 -1.55 -6.36 -5.48
N LEU A 91 -2.87 -6.32 -5.32
CA LEU A 91 -3.64 -7.27 -4.54
C LEU A 91 -4.33 -8.29 -5.46
N LYS A 92 -4.37 -9.56 -5.03
CA LYS A 92 -4.83 -10.67 -5.88
C LYS A 92 -6.30 -10.56 -6.29
N THR A 93 -7.14 -9.96 -5.47
CA THR A 93 -8.59 -9.83 -5.71
C THR A 93 -9.07 -8.40 -5.43
N SER A 94 -10.19 -8.02 -6.06
CA SER A 94 -10.83 -6.73 -5.84
C SER A 94 -11.35 -6.56 -4.40
N GLU A 95 -11.72 -7.66 -3.74
CA GLU A 95 -12.12 -7.68 -2.32
C GLU A 95 -10.95 -7.31 -1.41
N LEU A 96 -9.77 -7.89 -1.63
CA LEU A 96 -8.55 -7.53 -0.89
C LEU A 96 -8.16 -6.07 -1.14
N ALA A 97 -8.29 -5.58 -2.37
CA ALA A 97 -8.05 -4.18 -2.70
C ALA A 97 -8.97 -3.22 -1.94
N ARG A 98 -10.28 -3.49 -1.90
CA ARG A 98 -11.23 -2.68 -1.14
C ARG A 98 -10.99 -2.76 0.36
N TYR A 99 -10.66 -3.96 0.86
CA TYR A 99 -10.33 -4.15 2.26
C TYR A 99 -9.09 -3.33 2.64
N ALA A 100 -8.00 -3.46 1.89
CA ALA A 100 -6.76 -2.75 2.14
C ALA A 100 -6.93 -1.24 2.19
N GLY A 101 -7.63 -0.65 1.22
CA GLY A 101 -7.84 0.80 1.19
C GLY A 101 -8.80 1.34 2.27
N ARG A 102 -9.67 0.49 2.84
CA ARG A 102 -10.51 0.86 4.00
C ARG A 102 -9.79 0.69 5.33
N THR A 103 -8.90 -0.29 5.41
CA THR A 103 -8.25 -0.69 6.67
C THR A 103 -6.96 0.07 6.95
N PHE A 104 -6.21 0.45 5.90
CA PHE A 104 -4.88 1.06 6.04
C PHE A 104 -4.78 2.47 5.43
N PRO A 105 -5.76 3.38 5.67
CA PRO A 105 -5.78 4.68 5.01
C PRO A 105 -4.55 5.54 5.35
N LEU A 106 -4.02 5.43 6.59
CA LEU A 106 -2.84 6.17 7.01
C LEU A 106 -1.58 5.73 6.27
N GLU A 107 -1.34 4.42 6.15
CA GLU A 107 -0.15 3.90 5.47
C GLU A 107 -0.16 4.22 3.99
N TYR A 108 -1.34 4.14 3.36
CA TYR A 108 -1.51 4.62 1.99
C TYR A 108 -1.28 6.12 1.91
N SER A 109 -1.87 6.94 2.80
CA SER A 109 -1.66 8.40 2.81
C SER A 109 -0.20 8.78 3.00
N GLN A 110 0.53 8.13 3.90
CA GLN A 110 1.98 8.32 4.08
C GLN A 110 2.72 8.11 2.76
N TYR A 111 2.45 6.99 2.08
CA TYR A 111 3.07 6.69 0.79
C TYR A 111 2.72 7.71 -0.32
N ILE A 112 1.48 8.16 -0.36
CA ILE A 112 0.87 8.87 -1.49
C ILE A 112 0.95 10.39 -1.37
N ASN A 113 0.82 10.88 -0.15
CA ASN A 113 0.70 12.30 0.19
C ASN A 113 1.90 12.78 1.03
N ASN A 114 2.84 11.89 1.41
CA ASN A 114 3.98 12.22 2.27
C ASN A 114 3.56 12.91 3.58
N THR A 115 2.49 12.42 4.21
CA THR A 115 1.89 13.02 5.42
C THR A 115 1.62 11.98 6.50
N ASN A 116 1.59 12.41 7.76
CA ASN A 116 1.20 11.60 8.92
C ASN A 116 -0.26 11.82 9.34
N ASP A 117 -1.00 12.65 8.60
CA ASP A 117 -2.32 13.17 8.94
C ASP A 117 -3.46 12.38 8.27
#